data_AF-A0A916J352-F1
#
_entry.id   AF-A0A916J352-F1
#
_cell.length_a   1.000
_cell.length_b   1.000
_cell.length_c   1.000
_cell.angle_alpha   90.00
_cell.angle_beta   90.00
_cell.angle_gamma   90.00
#
_symmetry.space_group_name_H-M   'P 1'
#
loop_
_entity.id
_entity.type
_entity.pdbx_description
1 polymer ?
#
loop_
_entity_poly.entity_id
_entity_poly.type
_entity_poly.pdbx_seq_one_letter_code
_entity_poly.pdbx_strand_id
1 'polypeptide(L)' 'MLPKNLIAFIENGLVENMTISRASPAAAWSVFAYGMALPADVIAMIELNPEGCQRLWADLDAAYSFIRKCGFQHQILIEG' A
#
# COMPACT_ATOMS: atom_id res chain seq x y z
N MET A 1 -3.88 2.85 -13.10
CA MET A 1 -2.52 2.27 -13.22
C MET A 1 -1.83 2.47 -11.89
N LEU A 2 -0.97 1.54 -11.46
CA LEU A 2 -0.14 1.78 -10.28
C LEU A 2 0.62 3.09 -10.46
N PRO A 3 0.88 3.86 -9.40
CA PRO A 3 1.98 4.80 -9.49
C PRO A 3 3.19 3.94 -9.86
N LYS A 4 3.74 4.09 -11.08
CA LYS A 4 4.98 3.41 -11.51
C LYS A 4 6.07 3.56 -10.44
N ASN A 5 5.96 4.64 -9.70
CA ASN A 5 6.76 5.02 -8.56
C ASN A 5 6.76 3.98 -7.43
N LEU A 6 5.65 3.28 -7.11
CA LEU A 6 5.61 2.33 -5.99
C LEU A 6 6.55 1.14 -6.19
N ILE A 7 6.53 0.53 -7.38
CA ILE A 7 7.43 -0.59 -7.70
C ILE A 7 8.88 -0.10 -7.64
N ALA A 8 9.17 1.07 -8.23
CA ALA A 8 10.49 1.66 -8.16
C ALA A 8 10.94 1.94 -6.71
N PHE A 9 10.04 2.37 -5.80
CA PHE A 9 10.38 2.56 -4.40
C PHE A 9 10.70 1.26 -3.67
N ILE A 10 9.99 0.18 -3.99
CA ILE A 10 10.29 -1.16 -3.44
C ILE A 10 11.64 -1.65 -3.96
N GLU A 11 11.89 -1.54 -5.26
CA GLU A 11 13.15 -1.97 -5.90
C GLU A 11 14.36 -1.18 -5.36
N ASN A 12 14.19 0.12 -5.09
CA ASN A 12 15.24 0.96 -4.51
C ASN A 12 15.38 0.79 -2.99
N GLY A 13 14.61 -0.10 -2.36
CA GLY A 13 14.64 -0.33 -0.90
C GLY A 13 14.15 0.86 -0.08
N LEU A 14 13.39 1.77 -0.70
CA LEU A 14 12.84 2.97 -0.04
C LEU A 14 11.56 2.68 0.73
N VAL A 15 10.87 1.57 0.42
CA VAL A 15 9.73 1.09 1.21
C VAL A 15 10.24 0.11 2.25
N GLU A 16 10.14 0.51 3.52
CA GLU A 16 10.57 -0.27 4.67
C GLU A 16 9.43 -1.18 5.18
N ASN A 17 8.21 -0.65 5.22
CA ASN A 17 7.04 -1.34 5.78
C ASN A 17 5.82 -1.18 4.89
N MET A 18 4.94 -2.19 4.90
CA MET A 18 3.61 -2.09 4.32
C MET A 18 2.54 -2.60 5.28
N THR A 19 1.39 -1.93 5.28
CA THR A 19 0.21 -2.30 6.06
C THR A 19 -0.99 -2.45 5.13
N ILE A 20 -1.82 -3.47 5.34
CA ILE A 20 -3.15 -3.56 4.74
C ILE A 20 -4.15 -3.28 5.85
N SER A 21 -5.01 -2.27 5.70
CA SER A 21 -6.00 -2.00 6.72
C SER A 21 -7.38 -1.61 6.22
N ARG A 22 -8.38 -1.78 7.07
CA ARG A 22 -9.76 -1.32 6.83
C ARG A 22 -10.33 -0.71 8.12
N ALA A 23 -11.20 0.28 7.97
CA ALA A 23 -11.80 0.98 9.11
C ALA A 23 -12.93 0.20 9.80
N SER A 24 -13.53 -0.76 9.10
CA SER A 24 -14.58 -1.63 9.66
C SER A 24 -14.71 -2.91 8.82
N PRO A 25 -15.38 -3.97 9.32
CA PRO A 25 -15.56 -5.21 8.57
C PRO A 25 -16.30 -5.06 7.23
N ALA A 26 -17.12 -4.03 7.09
CA ALA A 26 -17.86 -3.70 5.87
C ALA A 26 -17.12 -2.70 4.97
N ALA A 27 -16.01 -2.11 5.44
CA ALA A 27 -15.17 -1.24 4.64
C ALA A 27 -14.23 -2.08 3.76
N ALA A 28 -13.82 -1.50 2.64
CA ALA A 28 -12.80 -2.14 1.81
C ALA A 28 -11.41 -2.07 2.46
N TRP A 29 -10.52 -2.90 1.96
CA TRP A 29 -9.11 -2.89 2.34
C TRP A 29 -8.34 -1.82 1.57
N SER A 30 -7.42 -1.19 2.28
CA SER A 30 -6.48 -0.18 1.81
C SER A 30 -5.06 -0.65 2.06
N VAL A 31 -4.13 -0.29 1.18
CA VAL A 31 -2.70 -0.65 1.30
C VAL A 31 -1.89 0.60 1.59
N PHE A 32 -1.11 0.54 2.65
CA PHE A 32 -0.24 1.57 3.14
C PHE A 32 1.22 1.16 2.95
N ALA A 33 2.07 2.07 2.49
CA ALA A 33 3.51 1.86 2.38
C ALA A 33 4.26 2.98 3.10
N TYR A 34 5.26 2.60 3.90
CA TYR A 34 6.05 3.50 4.72
C TYR A 34 7.53 3.32 4.43
N GLY A 35 8.26 4.43 4.46
CA GLY A 35 9.71 4.46 4.39
C GLY A 35 10.21 5.88 4.63
N MET A 36 11.29 6.02 5.39
CA MET A 36 11.78 7.33 5.83
C MET A 36 12.28 8.21 4.69
N ALA A 37 12.66 7.58 3.57
CA ALA A 37 13.15 8.24 2.38
C ALA A 37 12.07 8.47 1.30
N LEU A 38 10.80 8.12 1.58
CA LEU A 38 9.71 8.39 0.63
C LEU A 38 9.37 9.89 0.63
N PRO A 39 9.26 10.52 -0.55
CA PRO A 39 8.80 11.90 -0.66
C PRO A 39 7.40 12.10 -0.06
N ALA A 40 7.14 13.26 0.55
CA ALA A 40 5.85 13.52 1.21
C ALA A 40 4.65 13.51 0.23
N ASP A 41 4.87 13.93 -1.01
CA ASP A 41 3.92 13.85 -2.12
C ASP A 41 3.63 12.39 -2.53
N VAL A 42 4.63 11.51 -2.43
CA VAL A 42 4.49 10.07 -2.66
C VAL A 42 3.72 9.40 -1.54
N ILE A 43 3.99 9.79 -0.29
CA ILE A 43 3.22 9.33 0.88
C ILE A 43 1.74 9.73 0.76
N ALA A 44 1.44 10.85 0.09
CA ALA A 44 0.06 11.24 -0.22
C ALA A 44 -0.54 10.57 -1.49
N MET A 45 0.30 10.18 -2.46
CA MET A 45 -0.10 9.63 -3.78
C MET A 45 -0.18 8.10 -3.85
N ILE A 46 0.68 7.36 -3.15
CA ILE A 46 0.36 5.97 -2.83
C ILE A 46 -0.96 6.11 -2.06
N GLU A 47 -2.08 5.55 -2.52
CA GLU A 47 -3.43 5.78 -1.96
C GLU A 47 -3.51 5.33 -0.49
N LEU A 48 -3.00 6.23 0.35
CA LEU A 48 -2.76 6.27 1.79
C LEU A 48 -3.61 7.39 2.41
N ASN A 49 -4.61 7.91 1.68
CA ASN A 49 -5.29 9.15 2.04
C ASN A 49 -6.77 8.91 2.41
N PRO A 50 -7.29 9.51 3.50
CA PRO A 50 -8.71 9.42 3.88
C PRO A 50 -9.69 10.11 2.91
N GLU A 51 -9.22 10.91 1.93
CA GLU A 51 -10.08 11.85 1.17
C GLU A 51 -10.21 11.58 -0.35
N GLY A 52 -9.92 10.37 -0.82
CA GLY A 52 -10.47 9.88 -2.10
C GLY A 52 -9.60 10.02 -3.34
N CYS A 53 -8.79 8.98 -3.59
CA CYS A 53 -8.81 8.24 -4.85
C CYS A 53 -8.79 6.76 -4.45
N GLN A 54 -9.71 5.96 -5.01
CA GLN A 54 -10.04 4.62 -4.54
C GLN A 54 -9.52 3.55 -5.51
N ARG A 55 -8.50 2.81 -5.08
CA ARG A 55 -8.40 1.39 -5.43
C ARG A 55 -8.80 0.55 -4.23
N LEU A 56 -10.12 0.41 -4.06
CA LEU A 56 -10.68 -0.50 -3.07
C LEU A 56 -10.38 -1.94 -3.48
N TRP A 57 -9.79 -2.71 -2.57
CA TRP A 57 -9.78 -4.16 -2.69
C TRP A 57 -10.93 -4.72 -1.86
N ALA A 58 -11.88 -5.38 -2.53
CA ALA A 58 -12.97 -6.08 -1.87
C ALA A 58 -12.46 -7.27 -1.02
N ASP A 59 -11.23 -7.72 -1.29
CA ASP A 59 -10.64 -8.93 -0.73
C ASP A 59 -9.21 -8.64 -0.24
N LEU A 60 -8.92 -9.10 0.98
CA LEU A 60 -7.61 -9.04 1.60
C LEU A 60 -6.57 -9.80 0.76
N ASP A 61 -6.96 -10.95 0.20
CA ASP A 61 -6.06 -11.78 -0.60
C ASP A 61 -5.65 -11.07 -1.90
N ALA A 62 -6.55 -10.28 -2.47
CA ALA A 62 -6.26 -9.46 -3.64
C ALA A 62 -5.26 -8.34 -3.32
N ALA A 63 -5.41 -7.67 -2.16
CA ALA A 63 -4.48 -6.66 -1.69
C ALA A 63 -3.10 -7.25 -1.36
N TYR A 64 -3.07 -8.40 -0.68
CA TYR A 64 -1.84 -9.10 -0.33
C TYR A 64 -1.09 -9.60 -1.57
N SER A 65 -1.81 -10.27 -2.48
CA SER A 65 -1.25 -10.76 -3.74
C SER A 65 -0.70 -9.63 -4.59
N PHE A 66 -1.37 -8.47 -4.55
CA PHE A 66 -0.90 -7.27 -5.23
C PHE A 66 0.46 -6.81 -4.69
N ILE A 67 0.63 -6.67 -3.38
CA ILE A 67 1.91 -6.28 -2.75
C ILE A 67 3.04 -7.25 -3.13
N ARG A 68 2.77 -8.57 -3.06
CA ARG A 68 3.75 -9.59 -3.43
C ARG A 68 4.17 -9.52 -4.90
N LYS A 69 3.23 -9.25 -5.81
CA LYS A 69 3.52 -9.04 -7.24
C LYS A 69 4.35 -7.79 -7.51
N CYS A 70 4.30 -6.80 -6.63
CA CYS A 70 5.18 -5.63 -6.68
C CYS A 70 6.61 -5.90 -6.18
N GLY A 71 6.92 -7.13 -5.74
CA GLY A 71 8.26 -7.52 -5.31
C GLY A 71 8.58 -7.20 -3.86
N PHE A 72 7.61 -6.75 -3.05
CA PHE A 72 7.84 -6.49 -1.63
C PHE A 72 7.99 -7.80 -0.85
N GLN A 73 9.18 -8.04 -0.31
CA GLN A 73 9.54 -9.31 0.35
C GLN A 73 9.39 -9.27 1.87
N HIS A 74 9.34 -8.10 2.49
CA HIS A 74 9.24 -7.98 3.94
C HIS A 74 7.86 -8.37 4.47
N GLN A 75 7.73 -8.35 5.80
CA GLN A 75 6.46 -8.58 6.48
C GLN A 75 5.45 -7.50 6.11
N ILE A 76 4.21 -7.92 5.85
CA ILE A 76 3.07 -7.04 5.60
C ILE A 76 2.21 -7.08 6.86
N LEU A 77 1.98 -5.93 7.49
CA LEU A 77 1.08 -5.81 8.65
C LEU A 77 -0.37 -5.80 8.16
N ILE A 78 -1.29 -6.45 8.86
CA ILE A 78 -2.71 -6.49 8.50
C ILE A 78 -3.54 -6.08 9.71
N GLU A 79 -4.40 -5.06 9.54
CA GLU A 79 -5.23 -4.47 10.59
C GLU A 79 -6.67 -4.32 10.11
N GLY A 80 -7.68 -4.92 10.75
CA GLY A 80 -9.06 -4.79 10.25
C GLY A 80 -10.14 -5.44 11.09
#